data_AF-A0A838PNR7-F1
#
_entry.id   AF-A0A838PNR7-F1
#
_cell.length_a   1.000
_cell.length_b   1.000
_cell.length_c   1.000
_cell.angle_alpha   90.00
_cell.angle_beta   90.00
_cell.angle_gamma   90.00
#
_symmetry.space_group_name_H-M   'P 1'
#
loop_
_entity.id
_entity.type
_entity.pdbx_description
1 polymer ?
#
loop_
_entity_poly.entity_id
_entity_poly.type
_entity_poly.pdbx_seq_one_letter_code
_entity_poly.pdbx_strand_id
1 'polypeptide(L)'
;MPSDSTGVEATFGTVLIAIVLVGIVVACVSYIGSGGIYQGLGRTGMTTLDEPDMRAGPAAGSAAANAEAQEEIRQMLEAKSDRREARGEAPLDIDAEMADLQGASTPVDEALREEVRQLVVARNERRMRRGEEPLDVESEVERQLQDLT
;
A
#
# COMPACT_ATOMS: atom_id res chain seq x y z
N MET A 1 57.80 -31.06 -26.79
CA MET A 1 57.75 -29.76 -26.09
C MET A 1 56.37 -29.65 -25.43
N PRO A 2 56.20 -30.17 -24.20
CA PRO A 2 54.93 -30.10 -23.49
C PRO A 2 54.92 -28.95 -22.46
N SER A 3 53.70 -28.46 -22.21
CA SER A 3 53.22 -27.69 -21.05
C SER A 3 53.67 -26.24 -20.84
N ASP A 4 53.14 -25.32 -21.65
CA ASP A 4 52.79 -23.93 -21.20
C ASP A 4 51.29 -23.76 -20.93
N SER A 5 50.48 -24.80 -21.20
CA SER A 5 49.01 -24.73 -21.08
C SER A 5 48.53 -24.58 -19.64
N THR A 6 49.27 -25.12 -18.66
CA THR A 6 48.92 -25.05 -17.23
C THR A 6 49.06 -23.64 -16.66
N GLY A 7 50.04 -22.86 -17.13
CA GLY A 7 50.22 -21.46 -16.74
C GLY A 7 49.14 -20.54 -17.30
N VAL A 8 48.77 -20.75 -18.58
CA VAL A 8 47.67 -20.00 -19.22
C VAL A 8 46.31 -20.38 -18.61
N GLU A 9 46.07 -21.66 -18.33
CA GLU A 9 44.83 -22.15 -17.70
C GLU A 9 44.68 -21.63 -16.25
N ALA A 10 45.75 -21.66 -15.46
CA ALA A 10 45.75 -21.08 -14.11
C ALA A 10 45.57 -19.55 -14.13
N THR A 11 46.21 -18.86 -15.09
CA THR A 11 46.08 -17.40 -15.23
C THR A 11 44.67 -17.02 -15.69
N PHE A 12 44.11 -17.72 -16.67
CA PHE A 12 42.75 -17.51 -17.16
C PHE A 12 41.72 -17.75 -16.05
N GLY A 13 41.84 -18.85 -15.31
CA GLY A 13 40.97 -19.13 -14.16
C GLY A 13 41.07 -18.06 -13.07
N THR A 14 42.28 -17.58 -12.78
CA THR A 14 42.50 -16.51 -11.78
C THR A 14 41.89 -15.18 -12.23
N VAL A 15 42.05 -14.80 -13.51
CA VAL A 15 41.45 -13.59 -14.06
C VAL A 15 39.93 -13.66 -14.06
N LEU A 16 39.35 -14.82 -14.42
CA LEU A 16 37.91 -15.01 -14.40
C LEU A 16 37.34 -14.88 -12.98
N ILE A 17 37.97 -15.54 -12.00
CA ILE A 17 37.57 -15.43 -10.58
C ILE A 17 37.68 -13.98 -10.10
N ALA A 18 38.75 -13.28 -10.44
CA ALA A 18 38.93 -11.88 -10.07
C ALA A 18 37.81 -10.98 -10.63
N ILE A 19 37.44 -11.15 -11.91
CA ILE A 19 36.35 -10.39 -12.55
C ILE A 19 35.01 -10.71 -11.88
N VAL A 20 34.73 -11.97 -11.59
CA VAL A 20 33.49 -12.39 -10.91
C VAL A 20 33.40 -11.76 -9.52
N LEU A 21 34.49 -11.79 -8.74
CA LEU A 21 34.52 -11.17 -7.42
C LEU A 21 34.28 -9.65 -7.47
N VAL A 22 34.89 -8.96 -8.44
CA VAL A 22 34.63 -7.53 -8.67
C VAL A 22 33.18 -7.29 -9.05
N GLY A 23 32.61 -8.11 -9.93
CA GLY A 23 31.21 -8.04 -10.33
C GLY A 23 30.25 -8.23 -9.15
N ILE A 24 30.54 -9.17 -8.25
CA ILE A 24 29.77 -9.38 -7.01
C ILE A 24 29.83 -8.15 -6.12
N VAL A 25 31.00 -7.54 -5.93
CA VAL A 25 31.15 -6.33 -5.12
C VAL A 25 30.36 -5.17 -5.71
N VAL A 26 30.44 -4.95 -7.03
CA VAL A 26 29.66 -3.92 -7.72
C VAL A 26 28.16 -4.18 -7.57
N ALA A 27 27.71 -5.42 -7.77
CA ALA A 27 26.31 -5.80 -7.61
C ALA A 27 25.79 -5.54 -6.19
N CYS A 28 26.58 -5.89 -5.16
CA CYS A 28 26.24 -5.60 -3.77
C CYS A 28 26.11 -4.11 -3.48
N VAL A 29 27.05 -3.29 -3.97
CA VAL A 29 27.01 -1.82 -3.82
C VAL A 29 25.79 -1.23 -4.53
N SER A 30 25.52 -1.65 -5.76
CA SER A 30 24.35 -1.22 -6.53
C SER A 30 23.03 -1.61 -5.85
N TYR A 31 22.96 -2.82 -5.30
CA TYR A 31 21.76 -3.30 -4.60
C TYR A 31 21.47 -2.47 -3.35
N ILE A 32 22.49 -2.17 -2.54
CA ILE A 32 22.32 -1.35 -1.32
C ILE A 32 21.88 0.08 -1.65
N GLY A 33 22.38 0.68 -2.74
CA GLY A 33 21.96 2.02 -3.19
C GLY A 33 20.54 2.09 -3.78
N SER A 34 20.04 0.97 -4.32
CA SER A 34 18.73 0.93 -4.99
C SER A 34 17.51 0.99 -4.05
N GLY A 35 17.69 0.71 -2.76
CA GLY A 35 16.61 0.78 -1.77
C GLY A 35 16.01 2.18 -1.58
N GLY A 36 16.80 3.24 -1.84
CA GLY A 36 16.33 4.63 -1.78
C GLY A 36 15.46 5.06 -2.96
N ILE A 37 15.54 4.36 -4.10
CA ILE A 37 14.78 4.69 -5.32
C ILE A 37 13.29 4.41 -5.11
N TYR A 38 12.96 3.37 -4.33
CA TYR A 38 11.58 3.03 -3.99
C TYR A 38 10.93 4.04 -3.02
N GLN A 39 11.71 4.69 -2.16
CA GLN A 39 11.19 5.74 -1.27
C GLN A 39 10.80 7.02 -2.02
N GLY A 40 11.26 7.20 -3.27
CA GLY A 40 10.89 8.34 -4.13
C GLY A 40 9.62 8.14 -4.94
N LEU A 41 9.12 6.90 -5.10
CA LEU A 41 7.94 6.61 -5.93
C LEU A 41 6.61 7.10 -5.33
N GLY A 42 6.58 7.45 -4.04
CA GLY A 42 5.44 8.13 -3.39
C GLY A 42 5.57 9.66 -3.36
N ARG A 43 6.68 10.22 -3.85
CA ARG A 43 6.92 11.66 -3.93
C ARG A 43 6.90 12.07 -5.39
N THR A 44 5.68 12.13 -5.93
CA THR A 44 5.36 12.78 -7.20
C THR A 44 6.15 14.08 -7.39
N GLY A 45 6.89 14.20 -8.49
CA GLY A 45 7.46 15.50 -8.89
C GLY A 45 8.76 15.50 -9.69
N MET A 46 9.36 14.36 -10.04
CA MET A 46 10.63 14.34 -10.80
C MET A 46 10.46 14.05 -12.31
N THR A 47 9.22 13.91 -12.81
CA THR A 47 8.94 13.70 -14.24
C THR A 47 7.91 14.66 -14.82
N THR A 48 7.45 15.66 -14.07
CA THR A 48 6.61 16.74 -14.60
C THR A 48 7.53 17.90 -14.97
N LEU A 49 7.70 18.12 -16.27
CA LEU A 49 8.36 19.31 -16.78
C LEU A 49 7.59 20.55 -16.30
N ASP A 50 8.26 21.42 -15.56
CA ASP A 50 8.06 22.87 -15.52
C ASP A 50 6.59 23.36 -15.47
N GLU A 51 5.81 22.91 -14.47
CA GLU A 51 4.54 23.55 -14.10
C GLU A 51 4.73 24.39 -12.82
N PRO A 52 4.38 25.69 -12.83
CA PRO A 52 4.49 26.54 -11.65
C PRO A 52 3.41 26.16 -10.62
N ASP A 53 3.85 25.87 -9.39
CA ASP A 53 3.02 25.74 -8.18
C ASP A 53 1.71 24.95 -8.36
N MET A 54 1.81 23.61 -8.48
CA MET A 54 0.69 22.78 -8.08
C MET A 54 0.45 22.97 -6.58
N ARG A 55 -0.62 23.70 -6.24
CA ARG A 55 -1.18 23.76 -4.90
C ARG A 55 -1.22 22.34 -4.33
N ALA A 56 -0.62 22.14 -3.16
CA ALA A 56 -0.72 20.86 -2.46
C ALA A 56 -2.22 20.49 -2.38
N GLY A 57 -2.59 19.34 -2.94
CA GLY A 57 -3.96 18.84 -2.87
C GLY A 57 -4.42 18.69 -1.42
N PRO A 58 -5.73 18.53 -1.18
CA PRO A 58 -6.24 18.35 0.16
C PRO A 58 -5.55 17.16 0.86
N ALA A 59 -5.34 17.26 2.18
CA ALA A 59 -4.74 16.15 2.92
C ALA A 59 -5.60 14.89 2.79
N ALA A 60 -4.96 13.73 2.62
CA ALA A 60 -5.67 12.45 2.57
C ALA A 60 -6.53 12.26 3.84
N GLY A 61 -7.79 11.84 3.66
CA GLY A 61 -8.76 11.69 4.75
C GLY A 61 -9.40 13.00 5.23
N SER A 62 -9.02 14.16 4.69
CA SER A 62 -9.69 15.42 5.00
C SER A 62 -11.10 15.48 4.40
N ALA A 63 -11.97 16.30 5.00
CA ALA A 63 -13.33 16.52 4.47
C ALA A 63 -13.34 17.01 3.02
N ALA A 64 -12.34 17.82 2.63
CA ALA A 64 -12.19 18.29 1.26
C ALA A 64 -11.78 17.15 0.31
N ALA A 65 -10.83 16.29 0.70
CA ALA A 65 -10.46 15.10 -0.09
C ALA A 65 -11.65 14.13 -0.25
N ASN A 66 -12.45 13.96 0.82
CA ASN A 66 -13.62 13.09 0.77
C ASN A 66 -14.73 13.67 -0.13
N ALA A 67 -14.92 14.99 -0.13
CA ALA A 67 -15.86 15.65 -1.04
C ALA A 67 -15.43 15.49 -2.51
N GLU A 68 -14.14 15.71 -2.81
CA GLU A 68 -13.59 15.49 -4.15
C GLU A 68 -13.76 14.03 -4.59
N ALA A 69 -13.42 13.06 -3.73
CA ALA A 69 -13.60 11.64 -4.02
C ALA A 69 -15.07 11.27 -4.28
N GLN A 70 -16.03 11.86 -3.54
CA GLN A 70 -17.46 11.62 -3.78
C GLN A 70 -17.90 12.17 -5.13
N GLU A 71 -17.42 13.35 -5.53
CA GLU A 71 -17.70 13.92 -6.84
C GLU A 71 -17.12 13.06 -7.99
N GLU A 72 -15.92 12.52 -7.81
CA GLU A 72 -15.31 11.60 -8.77
C GLU A 72 -16.10 10.29 -8.89
N ILE A 73 -16.53 9.69 -7.77
CA ILE A 73 -17.34 8.46 -7.79
C ILE A 73 -18.67 8.73 -8.50
N ARG A 74 -19.32 9.88 -8.23
CA ARG A 74 -20.55 10.27 -8.93
C ARG A 74 -20.33 10.32 -10.45
N GLN A 75 -19.27 10.98 -10.91
CA GLN A 75 -18.95 11.05 -12.35
C GLN A 75 -18.73 9.66 -12.96
N MET A 76 -18.08 8.73 -12.23
CA MET A 76 -17.91 7.35 -12.69
C MET A 76 -19.24 6.61 -12.80
N LEU A 77 -20.17 6.80 -11.85
CA LEU A 77 -21.49 6.19 -11.87
C LEU A 77 -22.35 6.75 -13.01
N GLU A 78 -22.29 8.06 -13.28
CA GLU A 78 -22.97 8.70 -14.41
C GLU A 78 -22.48 8.10 -15.74
N ALA A 79 -21.16 8.06 -15.93
CA ALA A 79 -20.56 7.44 -17.13
C ALA A 79 -20.92 5.95 -17.27
N LYS A 80 -21.10 5.23 -16.14
CA LYS A 80 -21.56 3.84 -16.14
C LYS A 80 -23.04 3.75 -16.56
N SER A 81 -23.89 4.68 -16.12
CA SER A 81 -25.30 4.78 -16.55
C SER A 81 -25.40 5.05 -18.05
N ASP A 82 -24.67 6.02 -18.57
CA ASP A 82 -24.68 6.36 -20.00
C ASP A 82 -24.31 5.15 -20.87
N ARG A 83 -23.30 4.38 -20.44
CA ARG A 83 -22.89 3.15 -21.11
C ARG A 83 -23.98 2.07 -21.04
N ARG A 84 -24.77 2.00 -19.97
CA ARG A 84 -25.91 1.08 -19.87
C ARG A 84 -27.03 1.48 -20.82
N GLU A 85 -27.40 2.75 -20.83
CA GLU A 85 -28.42 3.28 -21.74
C GLU A 85 -28.04 3.07 -23.21
N ALA A 86 -26.78 3.31 -23.57
CA ALA A 86 -26.27 3.05 -24.92
C ALA A 86 -26.37 1.57 -25.33
N ARG A 87 -26.36 0.64 -24.37
CA ARG A 87 -26.61 -0.80 -24.60
C ARG A 87 -28.09 -1.17 -24.58
N GLY A 88 -28.99 -0.22 -24.36
CA GLY A 88 -30.43 -0.44 -24.21
C GLY A 88 -30.84 -1.03 -22.86
N GLU A 89 -29.95 -0.97 -21.86
CA GLU A 89 -30.26 -1.33 -20.47
C GLU A 89 -30.94 -0.16 -19.75
N ALA A 90 -31.58 -0.44 -18.61
CA ALA A 90 -32.15 0.62 -17.78
C ALA A 90 -31.06 1.54 -17.19
N PRO A 91 -31.32 2.85 -17.06
CA PRO A 91 -30.44 3.80 -16.38
C PRO A 91 -30.13 3.37 -14.95
N LEU A 92 -28.95 3.73 -14.46
CA LEU A 92 -28.55 3.50 -13.08
C LEU A 92 -29.03 4.64 -12.18
N ASP A 93 -29.61 4.31 -11.02
CA ASP A 93 -29.91 5.30 -9.98
C ASP A 93 -28.63 5.69 -9.23
N ILE A 94 -28.09 6.85 -9.58
CA ILE A 94 -26.79 7.32 -9.09
C ILE A 94 -26.81 7.57 -7.59
N ASP A 95 -27.88 8.16 -7.06
CA ASP A 95 -27.96 8.51 -5.64
C ASP A 95 -28.14 7.25 -4.78
N ALA A 96 -28.94 6.28 -5.24
CA ALA A 96 -29.09 5.00 -4.57
C ALA A 96 -27.77 4.21 -4.54
N GLU A 97 -27.02 4.18 -5.65
CA GLU A 97 -25.74 3.48 -5.73
C GLU A 97 -24.64 4.19 -4.93
N MET A 98 -24.63 5.53 -4.89
CA MET A 98 -23.76 6.29 -4.00
C MET A 98 -24.02 5.95 -2.54
N ALA A 99 -25.28 5.86 -2.14
CA ALA A 99 -25.66 5.49 -0.78
C ALA A 99 -25.26 4.05 -0.43
N ASP A 100 -25.43 3.12 -1.37
CA ASP A 100 -24.99 1.73 -1.20
C ASP A 100 -23.47 1.63 -1.02
N LEU A 101 -22.69 2.31 -1.85
CA LEU A 101 -21.23 2.33 -1.75
C LEU A 101 -20.71 2.96 -0.45
N GLN A 102 -21.40 3.99 0.07
CA GLN A 102 -21.03 4.63 1.33
C GLN A 102 -21.51 3.85 2.57
N GLY A 103 -22.63 3.13 2.45
CA GLY A 103 -23.24 2.38 3.54
C GLY A 103 -22.73 0.94 3.68
N ALA A 104 -22.10 0.39 2.64
CA ALA A 104 -21.54 -0.96 2.66
C ALA A 104 -20.33 -1.02 3.61
N SER A 105 -20.54 -1.53 4.83
CA SER A 105 -19.44 -2.01 5.67
C SER A 105 -18.70 -3.07 4.87
N THR A 106 -17.45 -2.79 4.52
CA THR A 106 -16.67 -3.68 3.67
C THR A 106 -16.29 -4.91 4.51
N PRO A 107 -16.23 -6.13 3.95
CA PRO A 107 -15.77 -7.32 4.70
C PRO A 107 -14.42 -7.14 5.41
N VAL A 108 -13.60 -6.22 4.90
CA VAL A 108 -12.34 -5.76 5.51
C VAL A 108 -12.56 -5.13 6.90
N ASP A 109 -13.63 -4.35 7.08
CA ASP A 109 -13.95 -3.68 8.34
C ASP A 109 -14.37 -4.68 9.42
N GLU A 110 -15.09 -5.74 9.03
CA GLU A 110 -15.47 -6.80 9.97
C GLU A 110 -14.27 -7.67 10.36
N ALA A 111 -13.39 -7.97 9.41
CA ALA A 111 -12.14 -8.67 9.70
C ALA A 111 -11.24 -7.85 10.67
N LEU A 112 -11.16 -6.53 10.47
CA LEU A 112 -10.43 -5.63 11.35
C LEU A 112 -11.06 -5.58 12.75
N ARG A 113 -12.39 -5.48 12.83
CA ARG A 113 -13.12 -5.53 14.11
C ARG A 113 -12.79 -6.80 14.89
N GLU A 114 -12.75 -7.95 14.23
CA GLU A 114 -12.40 -9.23 14.84
C GLU A 114 -10.93 -9.28 15.31
N GLU A 115 -10.00 -8.73 14.53
CA GLU A 115 -8.60 -8.61 14.94
C GLU A 115 -8.45 -7.76 16.22
N VAL A 116 -9.13 -6.61 16.26
CA VAL A 116 -9.14 -5.73 17.44
C VAL A 116 -9.77 -6.45 18.63
N ARG A 117 -10.87 -7.19 18.43
CA ARG A 117 -11.51 -8.01 19.49
C ARG A 117 -10.53 -9.02 20.08
N GLN A 118 -9.79 -9.74 19.25
CA GLN A 118 -8.78 -10.71 19.70
C GLN A 118 -7.66 -10.02 20.50
N LEU A 119 -7.22 -8.85 20.07
CA LEU A 119 -6.22 -8.06 20.79
C LEU A 119 -6.69 -7.65 22.19
N VAL A 120 -7.95 -7.22 22.31
CA VAL A 120 -8.57 -6.84 23.59
C VAL A 120 -8.71 -8.04 24.52
N VAL A 121 -9.17 -9.19 24.01
CA VAL A 121 -9.25 -10.43 24.79
C VAL A 121 -7.87 -10.82 25.32
N ALA A 122 -6.85 -10.84 24.47
CA ALA A 122 -5.47 -11.14 24.88
C ALA A 122 -4.91 -10.13 25.90
N ARG A 123 -5.31 -8.86 25.81
CA ARG A 123 -4.98 -7.84 26.80
C ARG A 123 -5.66 -8.13 28.14
N ASN A 124 -6.93 -8.51 28.14
CA ASN A 124 -7.67 -8.86 29.36
C ASN A 124 -7.08 -10.08 30.06
N GLU A 125 -6.66 -11.11 29.33
CA GLU A 125 -5.93 -12.25 29.90
C GLU A 125 -4.66 -11.83 30.64
N ARG A 126 -3.94 -10.81 30.13
CA ARG A 126 -2.78 -10.24 30.81
C ARG A 126 -3.18 -9.43 32.05
N ARG A 127 -4.27 -8.66 31.99
CA ARG A 127 -4.82 -7.88 33.13
C ARG A 127 -5.21 -8.82 34.27
N MET A 128 -5.97 -9.87 33.97
CA MET A 128 -6.40 -10.87 34.95
C MET A 128 -5.21 -11.56 35.62
N ARG A 129 -4.15 -11.87 34.88
CA ARG A 129 -2.90 -12.41 35.47
C ARG A 129 -2.20 -11.45 36.42
N ARG A 130 -2.38 -10.13 36.26
CA ARG A 130 -1.87 -9.09 37.16
C ARG A 130 -2.85 -8.77 38.32
N GLY A 131 -3.99 -9.44 38.39
CA GLY A 131 -5.05 -9.15 39.37
C GLY A 131 -5.84 -7.88 39.06
N GLU A 132 -5.76 -7.37 37.83
CA GLU A 132 -6.55 -6.23 37.37
C GLU A 132 -7.91 -6.70 36.83
N GLU A 133 -8.92 -5.83 36.93
CA GLU A 133 -10.24 -6.08 36.34
C GLU A 133 -10.16 -6.09 34.80
N PRO A 134 -10.84 -7.03 34.12
CA PRO A 134 -10.93 -7.05 32.67
C PRO A 134 -11.75 -5.87 32.14
N LEU A 135 -11.35 -5.35 30.98
CA LEU A 135 -12.09 -4.33 30.25
C LEU A 135 -13.30 -4.95 29.54
N ASP A 136 -14.36 -4.18 29.34
CA ASP A 136 -15.46 -4.60 28.47
C ASP A 136 -14.99 -4.66 27.02
N VAL A 137 -15.16 -5.83 26.38
CA VAL A 137 -14.54 -6.12 25.10
C VAL A 137 -15.16 -5.29 23.98
N GLU A 138 -16.49 -5.23 23.91
CA GLU A 138 -17.16 -4.57 22.79
C GLU A 138 -17.00 -3.04 22.87
N SER A 139 -17.08 -2.43 24.06
CA SER A 139 -16.80 -0.99 24.21
C SER A 139 -15.34 -0.64 23.90
N GLU A 140 -14.38 -1.50 24.24
CA GLU A 140 -12.97 -1.30 23.93
C GLU A 140 -12.69 -1.45 22.44
N VAL A 141 -13.35 -2.40 21.77
CA VAL A 141 -13.31 -2.57 20.31
C VAL A 141 -13.85 -1.33 19.62
N GLU A 142 -15.02 -0.82 20.05
CA GLU A 142 -15.60 0.38 19.48
C GLU A 142 -14.69 1.59 19.66
N ARG A 143 -14.11 1.78 20.85
CA ARG A 143 -13.17 2.87 21.10
C ARG A 143 -11.94 2.79 20.21
N GLN A 144 -11.33 1.60 20.08
CA GLN A 144 -10.13 1.43 19.25
C GLN A 144 -10.43 1.58 17.75
N LEU A 145 -11.62 1.19 17.29
CA LEU A 145 -12.04 1.44 15.91
C LEU A 145 -12.25 2.95 15.66
N GLN A 146 -12.83 3.68 16.60
CA GLN A 146 -12.98 5.14 16.50
C GLN A 146 -11.63 5.87 16.48
N ASP A 147 -10.63 5.38 17.22
CA ASP A 147 -9.28 5.95 17.21
C ASP A 147 -8.55 5.78 15.86
N LEU A 148 -9.00 4.83 15.02
CA LEU A 148 -8.39 4.51 13.72
C LEU A 148 -9.03 5.23 12.52
N THR A 149 -10.19 5.86 12.71
CA THR A 149 -10.98 6.53 11.66
C THR A 149 -10.98 8.04 11.85
#